data_AF-A0A920M501-F1
#
_entry.id   AF-A0A920M501-F1
#
_cell.length_a   1.000
_cell.length_b   1.000
_cell.length_c   1.000
_cell.angle_alpha   90.00
_cell.angle_beta   90.00
_cell.angle_gamma   90.00
#
_symmetry.space_group_name_H-M   'P 1'
#
loop_
_entity.id
_entity.type
_entity.pdbx_description
1 polymer ?
#
loop_
_entity_poly.entity_id
_entity_poly.type
_entity_poly.pdbx_seq_one_letter_code
_entity_poly.pdbx_strand_id
1 'polypeptide(L)'
;MKELEFSQPRVFNDLQNLKSIPSKAHRWIGEMEEISNTFIENNITGHFHKGSKQIYKNVSESKLGKERLSPSEINLDFKRIFSNLFSKCL
;
A
#
# COMPACT_ATOMS: atom_id res chain seq x y z
N MET A 1 3.19 1.82 -20.72
CA MET A 1 4.34 1.11 -20.13
C MET A 1 5.66 1.39 -20.84
N LYS A 2 5.76 1.24 -22.17
CA LYS A 2 7.00 1.55 -22.92
C LYS A 2 7.55 2.97 -22.72
N GLU A 3 6.67 3.97 -22.67
CA GLU A 3 7.09 5.37 -22.45
C GLU A 3 7.68 5.58 -21.04
N LEU A 4 7.09 4.97 -20.02
CA LEU A 4 7.56 5.06 -18.64
C LEU A 4 8.88 4.30 -18.44
N GLU A 5 9.01 3.13 -19.08
CA GLU A 5 10.25 2.36 -19.12
C GLU A 5 11.39 3.17 -19.75
N PHE A 6 11.12 3.88 -20.85
CA PHE A 6 12.12 4.71 -21.53
C PHE A 6 12.48 5.98 -20.75
N SER A 7 11.48 6.71 -20.26
CA SER A 7 11.69 8.01 -19.60
C SER A 7 12.16 7.87 -18.14
N GLN A 8 11.71 6.82 -17.42
CA GLN A 8 11.97 6.63 -15.99
C GLN A 8 12.22 5.14 -15.67
N PRO A 9 13.32 4.54 -16.18
CA PRO A 9 13.59 3.11 -16.05
C PRO A 9 13.70 2.63 -14.59
N ARG A 10 14.18 3.48 -13.68
CA ARG A 10 14.22 3.16 -12.24
C ARG A 10 12.82 3.00 -11.65
N VAL A 11 11.93 3.97 -11.89
CA VAL A 11 10.53 3.92 -11.43
C VAL A 11 9.82 2.72 -12.05
N PHE A 12 10.08 2.42 -13.32
CA PHE A 12 9.53 1.22 -13.97
C PHE A 12 9.98 -0.08 -13.28
N ASN A 13 11.25 -0.19 -12.90
CA ASN A 13 11.74 -1.34 -12.13
C ASN A 13 11.13 -1.41 -10.73
N ASP A 14 10.95 -0.27 -10.06
CA ASP A 14 10.29 -0.23 -8.75
C ASP A 14 8.82 -0.70 -8.83
N LEU A 15 8.11 -0.34 -9.91
CA LEU A 15 6.75 -0.84 -10.19
C LEU A 15 6.70 -2.37 -10.29
N GLN A 16 7.74 -3.01 -10.86
CA GLN A 16 7.80 -4.48 -10.93
C GLN A 16 7.94 -5.10 -9.53
N ASN A 17 8.59 -4.40 -8.60
CA ASN A 17 8.82 -4.84 -7.23
C ASN A 17 7.61 -4.62 -6.30
N LEU A 18 6.59 -3.84 -6.74
CA LEU A 18 5.36 -3.59 -5.98
C LEU A 18 4.61 -4.87 -5.58
N LYS A 19 4.82 -5.98 -6.30
CA LYS A 19 4.21 -7.29 -6.01
C LYS A 19 4.51 -7.78 -4.59
N SER A 20 5.63 -7.35 -4.00
CA SER A 20 6.03 -7.76 -2.64
C SER A 20 5.43 -6.90 -1.53
N ILE A 21 4.92 -5.70 -1.86
CA ILE A 21 4.46 -4.72 -0.86
C ILE A 21 3.29 -5.24 -0.03
N PRO A 22 2.22 -5.85 -0.60
CA PRO A 22 1.10 -6.32 0.20
C PRO A 22 1.51 -7.29 1.31
N SER A 23 2.37 -8.26 1.00
CA SER A 23 2.84 -9.25 1.97
C SER A 23 3.64 -8.67 3.14
N LYS A 24 4.17 -7.44 2.98
CA LYS A 24 4.96 -6.73 3.99
C LYS A 24 4.20 -5.57 4.64
N ALA A 25 2.97 -5.30 4.21
CA ALA A 25 2.19 -4.12 4.63
C ALA A 25 2.00 -4.03 6.15
N HIS A 26 1.88 -5.16 6.84
CA HIS A 26 1.71 -5.22 8.30
C HIS A 26 2.84 -4.53 9.07
N ARG A 27 4.09 -4.54 8.56
CA ARG A 27 5.25 -3.90 9.22
C ARG A 27 5.09 -2.39 9.29
N TRP A 28 4.58 -1.81 8.22
CA TRP A 28 4.44 -0.37 8.04
C TRP A 28 3.31 0.22 8.89
N ILE A 29 2.42 -0.59 9.48
CA ILE A 29 1.34 -0.11 10.36
C ILE A 29 1.94 0.56 11.60
N GLY A 30 2.90 -0.09 12.26
CA GLY A 30 3.59 0.45 13.44
C GLY A 30 4.45 1.66 13.07
N GLU A 31 5.22 1.56 11.98
CA GLU A 31 6.07 2.66 11.51
C GLU A 31 5.26 3.92 11.19
N MET A 32 4.09 3.79 10.54
CA MET A 32 3.22 4.95 10.26
C MET A 32 2.61 5.55 11.54
N GLU A 33 2.37 4.73 12.56
CA GLU A 33 1.91 5.21 13.87
C GLU A 33 3.00 5.99 14.60
N GLU A 34 4.22 5.45 14.64
CA GLU A 34 5.38 6.13 15.23
C GLU A 34 5.67 7.46 14.54
N ILE A 35 5.73 7.48 13.20
CA ILE A 35 5.97 8.72 12.44
C ILE A 35 4.85 9.73 12.69
N SER A 36 3.59 9.30 12.73
CA SER A 36 2.48 10.19 13.07
C SER A 36 2.69 10.83 14.45
N ASN A 37 3.13 10.06 15.44
CA ASN A 37 3.33 10.57 16.79
C ASN A 37 4.50 11.56 16.84
N THR A 38 5.61 11.27 16.15
CA THR A 38 6.73 12.22 16.02
C THR A 38 6.28 13.56 15.43
N PHE A 39 5.40 13.56 14.43
CA PHE A 39 4.85 14.80 13.86
C PHE A 39 4.04 15.58 14.90
N ILE A 40 3.14 14.88 15.62
CA ILE A 40 2.28 15.47 16.65
C ILE A 40 3.12 16.06 17.80
N GLU A 41 4.16 15.36 18.24
CA GLU A 41 5.11 15.82 19.27
C GLU A 41 5.83 17.11 18.86
N ASN A 42 6.02 17.35 17.56
CA ASN A 42 6.63 18.56 17.01
C ASN A 42 5.59 19.63 16.62
N ASN A 43 4.35 19.53 17.11
CA ASN A 43 3.24 20.44 16.79
C ASN A 43 2.88 20.51 15.30
N ILE A 44 3.15 19.43 14.55
CA ILE A 44 2.76 19.26 13.15
C ILE A 44 1.63 18.22 13.07
N THR A 45 0.75 18.34 12.08
CA THR A 45 -0.29 17.32 11.89
C THR A 45 0.29 15.96 11.50
N GLY A 46 -0.10 14.91 12.23
CA GLY A 46 0.22 13.52 11.89
C GLY A 46 -0.83 12.83 10.99
N HIS A 47 -1.86 13.54 10.52
CA HIS A 47 -3.03 12.92 9.88
C HIS A 47 -2.70 12.16 8.59
N PHE A 48 -1.73 12.63 7.81
CA PHE A 48 -1.27 11.91 6.61
C PHE A 48 -0.75 10.51 6.95
N HIS A 49 0.06 10.41 8.00
CA HIS A 49 0.63 9.15 8.45
C HIS A 49 -0.43 8.25 9.11
N LYS A 50 -1.39 8.82 9.84
CA LYS A 50 -2.57 8.07 10.32
C LYS A 50 -3.41 7.50 9.17
N GLY A 51 -3.64 8.29 8.12
CA GLY A 51 -4.33 7.82 6.91
C GLY A 51 -3.55 6.69 6.23
N SER A 52 -2.24 6.84 6.12
CA SER A 52 -1.34 5.82 5.57
C SER A 52 -1.37 4.53 6.40
N LYS A 53 -1.40 4.61 7.73
CA LYS A 53 -1.59 3.47 8.63
C LYS A 53 -2.86 2.69 8.28
N GLN A 54 -3.97 3.39 8.04
CA GLN A 54 -5.24 2.75 7.71
C GLN A 54 -5.20 2.05 6.34
N ILE A 55 -4.52 2.63 5.35
CA ILE A 55 -4.31 2.00 4.05
C ILE A 55 -3.49 0.71 4.22
N TYR A 56 -2.36 0.77 4.94
CA TYR A 56 -1.53 -0.42 5.18
C TYR A 56 -2.26 -1.50 5.97
N LYS A 57 -3.11 -1.12 6.94
CA LYS A 57 -4.00 -2.06 7.63
C LYS A 57 -4.93 -2.77 6.66
N ASN A 58 -5.65 -2.01 5.82
CA ASN A 58 -6.56 -2.58 4.82
C ASN A 58 -5.83 -3.52 3.84
N VAL A 59 -4.63 -3.14 3.38
CA VAL A 59 -3.80 -3.97 2.51
C VAL A 59 -3.34 -5.25 3.22
N SER A 60 -2.90 -5.15 4.47
CA SER A 60 -2.45 -6.30 5.27
C SER A 60 -3.57 -7.33 5.51
N GLU A 61 -4.82 -6.86 5.62
CA GLU A 61 -5.99 -7.70 5.85
C GLU A 61 -6.54 -8.33 4.55
N SER A 62 -6.09 -7.83 3.39
CA SER A 62 -6.49 -8.33 2.06
C SER A 62 -5.89 -9.70 1.75
N LYS A 63 -6.42 -10.40 0.73
CA LYS A 63 -5.88 -11.69 0.26
C LYS A 63 -4.39 -11.59 -0.09
N LEU A 64 -3.98 -10.48 -0.71
CA LEU A 64 -2.58 -10.21 -1.08
C LEU A 64 -1.67 -9.95 0.14
N GLY A 65 -2.23 -9.48 1.25
CA GLY A 65 -1.51 -9.23 2.49
C GLY A 65 -1.28 -10.50 3.32
N LYS A 66 -2.23 -11.44 3.26
CA LYS A 66 -2.22 -12.68 4.05
C LYS A 66 -1.50 -13.83 3.38
N GLU A 67 -1.51 -13.89 2.05
CA GLU A 67 -1.07 -15.07 1.30
C GLU A 67 -0.19 -14.70 0.10
N ARG A 68 0.76 -15.58 -0.23
CA ARG A 68 1.50 -15.50 -1.49
C ARG A 68 0.66 -16.16 -2.59
N LEU A 69 -0.08 -15.36 -3.34
CA LEU A 69 -0.90 -15.86 -4.44
C LEU A 69 -0.05 -16.37 -5.60
N SER A 70 -0.48 -17.50 -6.19
CA SER A 70 0.07 -17.98 -7.46
C SER A 70 -0.45 -17.13 -8.63
N PRO A 71 0.29 -17.02 -9.75
CA PRO A 71 -0.12 -16.18 -10.89
C PRO A 71 -1.53 -16.46 -11.43
N SER A 72 -2.02 -17.70 -11.35
CA SER A 72 -3.38 -18.09 -11.77
C SER A 72 -4.48 -17.57 -10.83
N GLU A 73 -4.15 -17.28 -9.58
CA GLU A 73 -5.07 -16.68 -8.60
C GLU A 73 -5.09 -15.15 -8.63
N ILE A 74 -4.08 -14.56 -9.28
CA ILE A 74 -3.99 -13.12 -9.56
C ILE A 74 -4.88 -12.83 -10.79
N ASN A 75 -6.14 -13.26 -10.75
CA ASN A 75 -7.20 -12.62 -11.52
C ASN A 75 -7.72 -11.46 -10.66
N LEU A 76 -6.85 -10.47 -10.44
CA LEU A 76 -7.16 -9.28 -9.69
C LEU A 76 -8.10 -8.44 -10.56
N ASP A 77 -9.39 -8.66 -10.40
CA ASP A 77 -10.38 -7.68 -10.82
C ASP A 77 -10.12 -6.40 -10.02
N PHE A 78 -9.28 -5.53 -10.59
CA PHE A 78 -8.82 -4.27 -10.00
C PHE A 78 -10.02 -3.43 -9.55
N LYS A 79 -11.15 -3.58 -10.24
CA LYS A 79 -12.42 -2.92 -9.92
C LYS A 79 -12.95 -3.34 -8.54
N ARG A 80 -12.84 -4.63 -8.20
CA ARG A 80 -13.26 -5.18 -6.90
C ARG A 80 -12.36 -4.75 -5.74
N ILE A 81 -11.05 -4.58 -6.00
CA ILE A 81 -10.11 -4.09 -4.98
C ILE A 81 -10.39 -2.61 -4.71
N PHE A 82 -10.50 -1.80 -5.76
CA PHE A 82 -10.80 -0.38 -5.62
C PHE A 82 -12.17 -0.15 -4.96
N SER A 83 -13.21 -0.89 -5.34
CA SER A 83 -14.52 -0.76 -4.71
C SER A 83 -14.48 -1.03 -3.20
N ASN A 84 -13.76 -2.08 -2.78
CA ASN A 84 -13.66 -2.45 -1.37
C ASN A 84 -12.75 -1.52 -0.55
N LEU A 85 -11.76 -0.87 -1.20
CA LEU A 85 -10.90 0.10 -0.52
C LEU A 85 -11.63 1.42 -0.26
N PHE A 86 -12.43 1.89 -1.23
CA PHE A 86 -13.17 3.14 -1.11
C PHE A 86 -14.47 3.01 -0.29
N SER A 87 -15.17 1.86 -0.34
CA SER A 87 -16.40 1.70 0.46
C SER A 87 -16.16 1.60 1.97
N LYS A 88 -14.92 1.41 2.41
CA LYS A 88 -14.53 1.41 3.84
C LYS A 88 -13.98 2.75 4.31
N CYS A 89 -13.88 3.74 3.42
CA CYS A 89 -13.37 5.08 3.70
C CYS A 89 -14.48 6.16 3.71
N LEU A 90 -15.76 5.76 3.62
CA LEU A 90 -16.94 6.60 3.82
C LEU A 90 -17.80 6.04 4.95
#